data_AF-A0A6N1XC84-F1
#
_entry.id   AF-A0A6N1XC84-F1
#
_cell.length_a   1.000
_cell.length_b   1.000
_cell.length_c   1.000
_cell.angle_alpha   90.00
_cell.angle_beta   90.00
_cell.angle_gamma   90.00
#
_symmetry.space_group_name_H-M   'P 1'
#
loop_
_entity.id
_entity.type
_entity.pdbx_description
1 polymer ?
#
loop_
_entity_poly.entity_id
_entity_poly.type
_entity_poly.pdbx_seq_one_letter_code
_entity_poly.pdbx_strand_id
1 'polypeptide(L)'
;MIRIDAAWLATAPLDMRAGTDTALARVVAVFGAAHPHHAYLFANKRANRMKVLVHDGIGIWLAARRLHQGKFVWPAPVDGHWQLERTQLDALVLGLPWQRMGDAGIITVV
;
A
#
# COMPACT_ATOMS: atom_id res chain seq x y z
N MET A 1 -2.00 7.36 -17.47
CA MET A 1 -1.71 6.55 -16.26
C MET A 1 -1.75 7.50 -15.06
N ILE A 2 -2.30 7.09 -13.90
CA ILE A 2 -2.35 7.94 -12.69
C ILE A 2 -0.92 8.12 -12.15
N ARG A 3 -0.48 9.36 -11.93
CA ARG A 3 0.85 9.68 -11.39
C ARG A 3 0.95 9.27 -9.92
N ILE A 4 2.03 8.58 -9.57
CA ILE A 4 2.36 8.16 -8.20
C ILE A 4 3.85 8.47 -7.95
N ASP A 5 4.12 9.40 -7.05
CA ASP A 5 5.48 9.84 -6.68
C ASP A 5 5.98 9.09 -5.44
N ALA A 6 5.08 8.76 -4.50
CA ALA A 6 5.40 7.94 -3.33
C ALA A 6 4.28 6.93 -3.03
N ALA A 7 4.66 5.79 -2.46
CA ALA A 7 3.72 4.76 -2.03
C ALA A 7 3.97 4.39 -0.57
N TRP A 8 2.87 4.19 0.16
CA TRP A 8 2.88 3.96 1.60
C TRP A 8 1.97 2.77 1.91
N LEU A 9 2.45 1.84 2.73
CA LEU A 9 1.74 0.63 3.11
C LEU A 9 1.38 0.67 4.59
N ALA A 10 0.11 0.47 4.91
CA ALA A 10 -0.35 0.26 6.29
C ALA A 10 -0.26 -1.23 6.65
N THR A 11 0.29 -1.54 7.83
CA THR A 11 0.36 -2.91 8.35
C THR A 11 -0.96 -3.38 8.95
N ALA A 12 -1.71 -2.46 9.58
CA ALA A 12 -3.00 -2.73 10.17
C ALA A 12 -4.07 -2.96 9.08
N PRO A 13 -4.93 -4.00 9.23
CA PRO A 13 -5.88 -4.36 8.20
C PRO A 13 -7.00 -3.33 8.03
N LEU A 14 -7.51 -3.20 6.81
CA LEU A 14 -8.71 -2.43 6.48
C LEU A 14 -9.90 -3.37 6.22
N ASP A 15 -11.09 -3.00 6.69
CA ASP A 15 -12.33 -3.64 6.24
C ASP A 15 -12.55 -3.35 4.75
N MET A 16 -12.71 -4.40 3.94
CA MET A 16 -12.88 -4.26 2.49
C MET A 16 -14.22 -3.64 2.09
N ARG A 17 -15.16 -3.47 3.03
CA ARG A 17 -16.39 -2.69 2.85
C ARG A 17 -16.16 -1.18 2.89
N ALA A 18 -15.03 -0.71 3.43
CA ALA A 18 -14.71 0.71 3.56
C ALA A 18 -14.72 1.43 2.20
N GLY A 19 -15.60 2.43 2.01
CA GLY A 19 -15.62 3.27 0.81
C GLY A 19 -14.48 4.28 0.77
N THR A 20 -14.52 5.21 -0.19
CA THR A 20 -13.50 6.26 -0.36
C THR A 20 -13.29 7.07 0.90
N ASP A 21 -14.36 7.57 1.53
CA ASP A 21 -14.24 8.43 2.72
C ASP A 21 -13.69 7.68 3.93
N THR A 22 -14.13 6.43 4.15
CA THR A 22 -13.60 5.60 5.23
C THR A 22 -12.13 5.24 5.00
N ALA A 23 -11.73 4.96 3.76
CA ALA A 23 -10.34 4.71 3.42
C ALA A 23 -9.48 5.99 3.59
N LEU A 24 -10.01 7.16 3.20
CA LEU A 24 -9.35 8.45 3.39
C LEU A 24 -9.17 8.78 4.87
N ALA A 25 -10.21 8.58 5.68
CA ALA A 25 -10.13 8.72 7.14
C ALA A 25 -9.06 7.80 7.72
N ARG A 26 -8.93 6.56 7.20
CA ARG A 26 -7.85 5.66 7.60
C ARG A 26 -6.48 6.16 7.16
N VAL A 27 -6.37 6.77 5.98
CA VAL A 27 -5.12 7.40 5.54
C VAL A 27 -4.69 8.49 6.51
N VAL A 28 -5.59 9.42 6.85
CA VAL A 28 -5.31 10.49 7.82
C VAL A 28 -4.91 9.91 9.18
N ALA A 29 -5.63 8.89 9.66
CA ALA A 29 -5.33 8.28 10.96
C ALA A 29 -3.99 7.53 11.02
N VAL A 30 -3.49 6.97 9.91
CA VAL A 30 -2.27 6.15 9.88
C VAL A 30 -1.04 6.92 9.41
N PHE A 31 -1.22 7.84 8.46
CA PHE A 31 -0.13 8.56 7.78
C PHE A 31 -0.17 10.08 8.02
N GLY A 32 -1.13 10.58 8.81
CA GLY A 32 -1.29 12.00 9.14
C GLY A 32 -2.01 12.82 8.06
N ALA A 33 -1.73 12.56 6.77
CA ALA A 33 -2.38 13.25 5.65
C ALA A 33 -2.35 12.42 4.36
N ALA A 34 -3.26 12.76 3.44
CA ALA A 34 -3.18 12.34 2.04
C ALA A 34 -2.49 13.44 1.22
N HIS A 35 -1.33 13.15 0.64
CA HIS A 35 -0.58 14.10 -0.18
C HIS A 35 -0.83 13.88 -1.68
N PRO A 36 -0.78 14.95 -2.50
CA PRO A 36 -0.81 14.86 -3.96
C PRO A 36 0.17 13.81 -4.50
N HIS A 37 -0.29 13.04 -5.48
CA HIS A 37 0.46 11.98 -6.16
C HIS A 37 0.98 10.86 -5.23
N HIS A 38 0.40 10.67 -4.04
CA HIS A 38 0.74 9.54 -3.17
C HIS A 38 -0.29 8.41 -3.28
N ALA A 39 0.20 7.17 -3.16
CA ALA A 39 -0.60 5.97 -3.05
C ALA A 39 -0.52 5.39 -1.63
N TYR A 40 -1.66 5.02 -1.06
CA TYR A 40 -1.79 4.45 0.28
C TYR A 40 -2.44 3.08 0.19
N LEU A 41 -1.69 2.05 0.59
CA LEU A 41 -2.03 0.65 0.39
C LEU A 41 -2.49 0.04 1.71
N PHE A 42 -3.60 -0.70 1.63
CA PHE A 42 -4.18 -1.44 2.74
C PHE A 42 -4.53 -2.85 2.31
N ALA A 43 -4.27 -3.83 3.16
CA ALA A 43 -4.76 -5.19 2.97
C ALA A 43 -5.89 -5.51 3.94
N ASN A 44 -6.69 -6.52 3.62
CA ASN A 44 -7.57 -7.13 4.62
C ASN A 44 -6.78 -8.07 5.55
N LYS A 45 -7.39 -8.51 6.65
CA LYS A 45 -6.76 -9.41 7.64
C LYS A 45 -6.18 -10.70 7.03
N ARG A 46 -6.72 -11.17 5.90
CA ARG A 46 -6.27 -12.39 5.21
C ARG A 46 -5.22 -12.12 4.13
N ALA A 47 -4.86 -10.87 3.89
CA ALA A 47 -3.99 -10.39 2.82
C ALA A 47 -4.35 -10.93 1.42
N ASN A 48 -5.63 -11.21 1.15
CA ASN A 48 -6.09 -11.71 -0.15
C ASN A 48 -6.84 -10.64 -0.97
N ARG A 49 -7.04 -9.46 -0.39
CA ARG A 49 -7.58 -8.27 -1.04
C ARG A 49 -6.80 -7.06 -0.56
N MET A 50 -6.59 -6.13 -1.48
CA MET A 50 -5.92 -4.87 -1.24
C MET A 50 -6.80 -3.71 -1.72
N LYS A 51 -6.77 -2.61 -0.99
CA LYS A 51 -7.24 -1.31 -1.48
C LYS A 51 -6.06 -0.37 -1.60
N VAL A 52 -6.08 0.47 -2.62
CA VAL A 52 -5.10 1.52 -2.85
C VAL A 52 -5.85 2.83 -3.01
N LEU A 53 -5.67 3.73 -2.06
CA LEU A 53 -6.16 5.10 -2.16
C LEU A 53 -5.08 5.95 -2.81
N VAL A 54 -5.40 6.66 -3.89
CA VAL A 54 -4.46 7.54 -4.58
C VAL A 54 -5.03 8.95 -4.60
N HIS A 55 -4.27 9.93 -4.10
CA HIS A 55 -4.57 11.33 -4.38
C HIS A 55 -3.83 11.72 -5.66
N ASP A 56 -4.52 12.13 -6.71
CA ASP A 56 -3.90 12.42 -8.01
C ASP A 56 -3.46 13.88 -8.19
N GLY A 57 -3.49 14.68 -7.12
CA GLY A 57 -3.28 16.12 -7.11
C GLY A 57 -4.54 16.97 -7.19
N ILE A 58 -5.69 16.40 -7.62
CA ILE A 58 -6.97 17.11 -7.73
C ILE A 58 -8.05 16.40 -6.92
N GLY A 59 -8.11 15.08 -7.00
CA GLY A 59 -9.09 14.24 -6.34
C GLY A 59 -8.49 12.95 -5.80
N ILE A 60 -9.40 12.03 -5.45
CA ILE A 60 -9.10 10.76 -4.81
C ILE A 60 -9.63 9.61 -5.66
N TRP A 61 -8.77 8.63 -5.90
CA TRP A 61 -9.12 7.34 -6.47
C TRP A 61 -9.05 6.27 -5.39
N LEU A 62 -9.98 5.31 -5.43
CA LEU A 62 -9.91 4.11 -4.61
C LEU A 62 -9.94 2.88 -5.51
N ALA A 63 -8.77 2.27 -5.71
CA ALA A 63 -8.65 1.02 -6.44
C ALA A 63 -8.78 -0.18 -5.51
N ALA A 64 -9.47 -1.22 -5.95
CA ALA A 64 -9.52 -2.51 -5.27
C ALA A 64 -8.80 -3.56 -6.11
N ARG A 65 -7.95 -4.37 -5.48
CA ARG A 65 -7.19 -5.44 -6.14
C ARG A 65 -7.38 -6.75 -5.40
N ARG A 66 -7.61 -7.81 -6.17
CA ARG A 66 -7.64 -9.20 -5.72
C ARG A 66 -6.83 -10.03 -6.72
N LEU A 67 -5.93 -10.87 -6.21
CA LEU A 67 -5.22 -11.83 -7.04
C LEU A 67 -6.18 -12.95 -7.47
N HIS A 68 -6.01 -13.45 -8.68
CA HIS A 68 -6.75 -14.63 -9.15
C HIS A 68 -6.51 -15.83 -8.22
N GLN A 69 -5.25 -16.01 -7.80
CA GLN A 69 -4.83 -17.02 -6.84
C GLN A 69 -3.80 -16.44 -5.86
N GLY A 70 -3.76 -16.99 -4.64
CA GLY A 70 -2.77 -16.63 -3.63
C GLY A 70 -3.16 -15.44 -2.75
N LYS A 71 -2.15 -14.84 -2.14
CA LYS A 71 -2.24 -13.72 -1.19
C LYS A 71 -1.12 -12.74 -1.48
N PHE A 72 -1.33 -11.48 -1.12
CA PHE A 72 -0.27 -10.48 -1.07
C PHE A 72 0.69 -10.82 0.07
N VAL A 73 1.99 -10.64 -0.18
CA VAL A 73 3.00 -10.68 0.88
C VAL A 73 2.87 -9.39 1.68
N TRP A 74 2.28 -9.48 2.87
CA TRP A 74 2.04 -8.33 3.74
C TRP A 74 2.88 -8.43 5.01
N PRO A 75 3.42 -7.31 5.54
CA PRO A 75 4.08 -7.32 6.84
C PRO A 75 3.14 -7.78 7.95
N ALA A 76 3.73 -8.28 9.04
CA ALA A 76 2.95 -8.59 10.23
C ALA A 76 2.19 -7.33 10.70
N PRO A 77 0.96 -7.49 11.24
CA PRO A 77 0.16 -6.37 11.72
C PRO A 77 0.75 -5.86 13.05
N VAL A 78 1.78 -5.02 12.95
CA VAL A 78 2.35 -4.21 14.03
C VAL A 78 1.96 -2.78 13.74
N ASP A 79 1.39 -2.02 14.68
CA ASP A 79 0.95 -0.64 14.42
C ASP A 79 2.08 0.20 13.80
N GLY A 80 1.95 0.50 12.50
CA GLY A 80 3.00 1.12 11.73
C GLY A 80 2.68 1.21 10.23
N HIS A 81 3.60 1.80 9.50
CA HIS A 81 3.54 1.91 8.05
C HIS A 81 4.93 1.85 7.43
N TRP A 82 4.97 1.51 6.14
CA TRP A 82 6.19 1.39 5.35
C TRP A 82 6.10 2.29 4.14
N GLN A 83 7.14 3.09 3.89
CA GLN A 83 7.33 3.66 2.56
C GLN A 83 7.80 2.55 1.63
N LEU A 84 7.22 2.50 0.43
CA LEU A 84 7.62 1.56 -0.61
C LEU A 84 8.40 2.29 -1.70
N GLU A 85 9.51 1.69 -2.11
CA GLU A 85 10.13 2.02 -3.38
C GLU A 85 9.24 1.59 -4.55
N ARG A 86 9.48 2.17 -5.74
CA ARG A 86 8.72 1.81 -6.95
C ARG A 86 8.83 0.32 -7.28
N THR A 87 10.01 -0.26 -7.19
CA THR A 87 10.26 -1.69 -7.44
C THR A 87 9.51 -2.58 -6.45
N GLN A 88 9.42 -2.17 -5.18
CA GLN A 88 8.68 -2.86 -4.14
C GLN A 88 7.17 -2.78 -4.39
N LEU A 89 6.65 -1.61 -4.78
CA LEU A 89 5.25 -1.44 -5.17
C LEU A 89 4.90 -2.32 -6.37
N ASP A 90 5.72 -2.33 -7.42
CA ASP A 90 5.49 -3.08 -8.64
C ASP A 90 5.44 -4.60 -8.37
N ALA A 91 6.32 -5.10 -7.50
CA ALA A 91 6.28 -6.49 -7.06
C ALA A 91 5.07 -6.82 -6.18
N LEU A 92 4.76 -5.94 -5.22
CA LEU A 92 3.63 -6.13 -4.31
C LEU A 92 2.30 -6.18 -5.07
N VAL A 93 2.07 -5.31 -6.06
CA VAL A 93 0.83 -5.37 -6.84
C VAL A 93 0.71 -6.70 -7.61
N LEU A 94 1.82 -7.29 -8.05
CA LEU A 94 1.83 -8.62 -8.67
C LEU A 94 1.66 -9.78 -7.66
N GLY A 95 1.70 -9.49 -6.36
CA GLY A 95 1.65 -10.49 -5.30
C GLY A 95 3.00 -11.14 -5.01
N LEU A 96 4.10 -10.58 -5.52
CA LEU A 96 5.45 -11.09 -5.32
C LEU A 96 6.02 -10.61 -3.97
N PRO A 97 6.98 -11.35 -3.37
CA PRO A 97 7.72 -10.87 -2.21
C PRO A 97 8.49 -9.59 -2.56
N TRP A 98 8.26 -8.51 -1.81
CA TRP A 98 8.79 -7.19 -2.13
C TRP A 98 9.81 -6.68 -1.11
N GLN A 99 9.83 -7.22 0.11
CA GLN A 99 10.58 -6.64 1.23
C GLN A 99 12.10 -6.58 1.03
N ARG A 100 12.65 -7.37 0.10
CA ARG A 100 14.08 -7.41 -0.23
C ARG A 100 14.39 -6.79 -1.61
N MET A 101 13.42 -6.10 -2.20
CA MET A 101 13.59 -5.44 -3.49
C MET A 101 14.03 -4.00 -3.31
N GLY A 102 14.69 -3.47 -4.33
CA GLY A 102 15.25 -2.13 -4.28
C GLY A 102 16.48 -2.09 -3.38
N ASP A 103 16.65 -0.97 -2.69
CA ASP A 103 17.83 -0.74 -1.84
C ASP A 103 17.87 -1.69 -0.63
N ALA A 104 16.70 -2.24 -0.24
CA ALA A 104 16.60 -3.28 0.79
C ALA A 104 17.31 -4.61 0.42
N GLY A 105 17.67 -4.80 -0.85
CA GLY A 105 18.45 -5.96 -1.31
C GLY A 105 19.96 -5.75 -1.32
N ILE A 106 20.45 -4.53 -1.01
CA ILE A 106 21.87 -4.21 -1.05
C ILE A 106 22.60 -4.94 0.08
N ILE A 107 23.65 -5.69 -0.28
CA ILE A 107 24.53 -6.35 0.68
C ILE A 107 25.68 -5.39 0.99
N THR A 108 25.76 -4.91 2.24
CA THR A 108 26.85 -4.07 2.74
C THR A 108 27.73 -4.86 3.70
N VAL A 109 29.05 -4.63 3.67
CA VAL A 109 29.96 -5.13 4.72
C VAL A 109 29.75 -4.26 5.97
N VAL A 110 29.46 -4.89 7.10
CA VAL A 110 29.36 -4.23 8.43
C VAL A 110 30.76 -4.05 9.01
#